data_AF-H0EEP8-F1
#
_entry.id   AF-H0EEP8-F1
#
_cell.length_a   1.000
_cell.length_b   1.000
_cell.length_c   1.000
_cell.angle_alpha   90.00
_cell.angle_beta   90.00
_cell.angle_gamma   90.00
#
_symmetry.space_group_name_H-M   'P 1'
#
loop_
_entity.id
_entity.type
_entity.pdbx_description
1 polymer ?
#
loop_
_entity_poly.entity_id
_entity_poly.type
_entity_poly.pdbx_seq_one_letter_code
_entity_poly.pdbx_strand_id
1 'polypeptide(L)'
;MDTYCAYARRNMWDMASLFGPNWPSSGEIDIIEGVNSQKTNSMALHTSPNCVMNSVPQLGITQTSNCDGTTNYNAGCGTLSKSTKSYGKGFNAAGGGFHS
;
A
#
# COMPACT_ATOMS: atom_id res chain seq x y z
N MET A 1 -6.73 6.51 15.89
CA MET A 1 -6.85 6.62 14.42
C MET A 1 -5.63 7.37 13.98
N ASP A 2 -4.66 6.66 13.43
CA ASP A 2 -3.37 7.22 13.05
C ASP A 2 -3.52 7.84 11.67
N THR A 3 -3.28 9.14 11.55
CA THR A 3 -3.43 9.89 10.30
C THR A 3 -2.05 10.20 9.74
N TYR A 4 -1.81 9.81 8.48
CA TYR A 4 -0.51 9.96 7.84
C TYR A 4 -0.51 11.13 6.84
N CYS A 5 0.40 12.10 7.04
CA CYS A 5 0.72 13.14 6.07
C CYS A 5 1.85 12.63 5.14
N ALA A 6 1.62 12.64 3.84
CA ALA A 6 2.60 12.18 2.86
C ALA A 6 2.99 13.24 1.84
N TYR A 7 4.13 13.06 1.18
CA TYR A 7 4.53 13.79 -0.01
C TYR A 7 5.41 12.87 -0.87
N ALA A 8 4.99 12.57 -2.09
CA ALA A 8 5.66 11.55 -2.92
C ALA A 8 6.70 12.17 -3.87
N ARG A 9 7.90 11.59 -3.98
CA ARG A 9 8.99 12.06 -4.85
C ARG A 9 9.09 11.21 -6.11
N ARG A 10 9.76 11.72 -7.15
CA ARG A 10 9.94 10.99 -8.42
C ARG A 10 11.13 10.04 -8.34
N ASN A 11 11.01 8.87 -8.98
CA ASN A 11 12.10 7.88 -9.16
C ASN A 11 12.65 7.35 -7.83
N MET A 12 11.75 7.13 -6.88
CA MET A 12 12.03 6.62 -5.55
C MET A 12 11.00 5.53 -5.22
N TRP A 13 11.31 4.72 -4.23
CA TRP A 13 10.31 3.92 -3.52
C TRP A 13 9.89 4.76 -2.32
N ASP A 14 8.67 5.28 -2.35
CA ASP A 14 8.10 5.98 -1.20
C ASP A 14 7.13 5.02 -0.49
N MET A 15 7.27 4.91 0.83
CA MET A 15 6.44 4.05 1.65
C MET A 15 6.11 4.71 2.98
N ALA A 16 4.85 4.64 3.39
CA ALA A 16 4.39 4.84 4.75
C ALA A 16 3.74 3.53 5.22
N SER A 17 4.47 2.78 6.04
CA SER A 17 4.02 1.47 6.54
C SER A 17 4.14 1.35 8.06
N LEU A 18 3.40 0.37 8.58
CA LEU A 18 3.52 -0.13 9.95
C LEU A 18 3.99 -1.58 9.86
N PHE A 19 5.12 -1.93 10.48
CA PHE A 19 5.61 -3.31 10.51
C PHE A 19 6.06 -3.71 11.92
N GLY A 20 5.93 -4.99 12.23
CA GLY A 20 6.41 -5.57 13.49
C GLY A 20 7.76 -6.28 13.36
N PRO A 21 8.37 -6.69 14.50
CA PRO A 21 9.59 -7.49 14.48
C PRO A 21 9.37 -8.86 13.83
N ASN A 22 10.44 -9.56 13.41
CA ASN A 22 10.35 -10.90 12.82
C ASN A 22 9.42 -10.98 11.60
N TRP A 23 9.54 -10.02 10.70
CA TRP A 23 8.76 -9.95 9.48
C TRP A 23 8.84 -11.27 8.65
N PRO A 24 7.74 -11.75 8.03
CA PRO A 24 6.40 -11.17 8.00
C PRO A 24 5.50 -11.64 9.15
N SER A 25 6.04 -12.31 10.18
CA SER A 25 5.21 -12.95 11.21
C SER A 25 4.45 -11.98 12.12
N SER A 26 5.01 -10.78 12.37
CA SER A 26 4.28 -9.72 13.08
C SER A 26 3.45 -8.81 12.16
N GLY A 27 3.43 -9.13 10.86
CA GLY A 27 2.72 -8.40 9.85
C GLY A 27 3.36 -7.07 9.42
N GLU A 28 2.86 -6.56 8.30
CA GLU A 28 3.10 -5.23 7.77
C GLU A 28 1.84 -4.69 7.08
N ILE A 29 1.62 -3.38 7.19
CA ILE A 29 0.53 -2.64 6.58
C ILE A 29 1.12 -1.48 5.79
N ASP A 30 1.03 -1.55 4.47
CA ASP A 30 1.43 -0.48 3.56
C ASP A 30 0.24 0.43 3.27
N ILE A 31 0.24 1.59 3.92
CA ILE A 31 -0.87 2.57 3.82
C ILE A 31 -0.67 3.44 2.58
N ILE A 32 0.58 3.83 2.31
CA ILE A 32 0.96 4.55 1.10
C ILE A 32 2.21 3.89 0.55
N GLU A 33 2.14 3.33 -0.64
CA GLU A 33 3.30 2.76 -1.31
C GLU A 33 3.24 3.02 -2.81
N GLY A 34 4.39 3.34 -3.38
CA GLY A 34 4.55 3.34 -4.82
C GLY A 34 6.02 3.40 -5.24
N VAL A 35 6.25 3.00 -6.49
CA VAL A 35 7.57 2.99 -7.08
C VAL A 35 7.64 3.90 -8.31
N ASN A 36 8.79 4.53 -8.48
CA ASN A 36 9.16 5.29 -9.67
C ASN A 36 8.22 6.45 -10.01
N SER A 37 7.45 6.32 -11.09
CA SER A 37 6.52 7.33 -11.62
C SER A 37 5.07 6.83 -11.62
N GLN A 38 4.76 5.87 -10.74
CA GLN A 38 3.38 5.46 -10.50
C GLN A 38 2.52 6.68 -10.11
N LYS A 39 1.27 6.65 -10.56
CA LYS A 39 0.32 7.77 -10.42
C LYS A 39 -0.74 7.51 -9.37
N THR A 40 -0.79 6.29 -8.85
CA THR A 40 -1.85 5.80 -7.96
C THR A 40 -1.20 5.03 -6.83
N ASN A 41 -1.79 5.13 -5.64
CA ASN A 41 -1.31 4.44 -4.46
C ASN A 41 -1.49 2.93 -4.59
N SER A 42 -0.49 2.17 -4.16
CA SER A 42 -0.59 0.74 -3.87
C SER A 42 -0.68 0.59 -2.36
N MET A 43 -1.68 -0.15 -1.88
CA MET A 43 -1.83 -0.50 -0.46
C MET A 43 -1.76 -2.01 -0.33
N ALA A 44 -1.05 -2.54 0.67
CA ALA A 44 -0.88 -3.96 0.84
C ALA A 44 -0.84 -4.39 2.31
N LEU A 45 -1.15 -5.65 2.55
CA LEU A 45 -0.87 -6.33 3.81
C LEU A 45 0.09 -7.48 3.56
N HIS A 46 1.07 -7.62 4.44
CA HIS A 46 2.01 -8.74 4.46
C HIS A 46 1.89 -9.46 5.80
N THR A 47 1.83 -10.78 5.76
CA THR A 47 1.58 -11.66 6.91
C THR A 47 2.36 -12.96 6.75
N SER A 48 2.37 -13.78 7.80
CA SER A 48 2.71 -15.20 7.69
C SER A 48 1.73 -15.96 6.78
N PRO A 49 2.10 -17.18 6.34
CA PRO A 49 1.23 -18.01 5.50
C PRO A 49 -0.18 -18.21 6.06
N ASN A 50 -1.13 -18.49 5.15
CA ASN A 50 -2.54 -18.79 5.42
C ASN A 50 -3.43 -17.58 5.79
N CYS A 51 -3.09 -16.38 5.32
CA CYS A 51 -3.99 -15.22 5.35
C CYS A 51 -4.39 -14.84 3.92
N VAL A 52 -5.70 -14.79 3.66
CA VAL A 52 -6.26 -14.43 2.35
C VAL A 52 -7.33 -13.36 2.55
N MET A 53 -7.17 -12.25 1.84
CA MET A 53 -8.17 -11.21 1.74
C MET A 53 -9.32 -11.67 0.83
N ASN A 54 -10.48 -11.89 1.43
CA ASN A 54 -11.71 -12.17 0.68
C ASN A 54 -12.19 -10.93 -0.08
N SER A 55 -13.09 -11.13 -1.04
CA SER A 55 -13.73 -10.01 -1.73
C SER A 55 -14.54 -9.17 -0.74
N VAL A 56 -14.11 -7.93 -0.54
CA VAL A 56 -14.76 -6.93 0.32
C VAL A 56 -15.15 -5.71 -0.50
N PRO A 57 -16.23 -4.99 -0.15
CA PRO A 57 -16.56 -3.73 -0.79
C PRO A 57 -15.40 -2.72 -0.64
N GLN A 58 -14.85 -2.28 -1.77
CA GLN A 58 -13.79 -1.28 -1.80
C GLN A 58 -13.84 -0.48 -3.10
N LEU A 59 -13.35 0.76 -3.06
CA LEU A 59 -13.29 1.62 -4.25
C LEU A 59 -12.10 1.29 -5.16
N GLY A 60 -11.04 0.69 -4.59
CA GLY A 60 -9.83 0.27 -5.30
C GLY A 60 -10.03 -0.96 -6.18
N ILE A 61 -8.93 -1.49 -6.69
CA ILE A 61 -8.86 -2.73 -7.47
C ILE A 61 -7.95 -3.70 -6.72
N THR A 62 -8.49 -4.83 -6.27
CA THR A 62 -7.68 -5.92 -5.71
C THR A 62 -6.73 -6.45 -6.78
N GLN A 63 -5.43 -6.43 -6.49
CA GLN A 63 -4.38 -6.98 -7.36
C GLN A 63 -4.05 -8.41 -6.95
N THR A 64 -3.95 -8.65 -5.64
CA THR A 64 -3.63 -9.96 -5.05
C THR A 64 -4.44 -10.16 -3.78
N SER A 65 -4.92 -11.39 -3.54
CA SER A 65 -5.67 -11.72 -2.32
C SER A 65 -4.83 -12.48 -1.28
N ASN A 66 -3.73 -13.12 -1.66
CA ASN A 66 -2.86 -13.83 -0.72
C ASN A 66 -1.96 -12.85 0.03
N CYS A 67 -2.09 -12.75 1.36
CA CYS A 67 -1.33 -11.83 2.18
C CYS A 67 0.02 -12.40 2.65
N ASP A 68 0.40 -13.61 2.23
CA ASP A 68 1.67 -14.23 2.61
C ASP A 68 2.87 -13.50 2.00
N GLY A 69 3.61 -12.77 2.84
CA GLY A 69 4.79 -12.01 2.44
C GLY A 69 5.99 -12.87 2.02
N THR A 70 5.95 -14.17 2.27
CA THR A 70 7.02 -15.10 1.85
C THR A 70 6.87 -15.60 0.42
N THR A 71 5.76 -15.26 -0.25
CA THR A 71 5.42 -15.74 -1.59
C THR A 71 5.32 -14.60 -2.60
N ASN A 72 5.28 -14.93 -3.89
CA ASN A 72 5.05 -13.97 -4.98
C ASN A 72 5.93 -12.71 -4.92
N TYR A 73 7.22 -12.87 -4.62
CA TYR A 73 8.17 -11.75 -4.47
C TYR A 73 7.76 -10.74 -3.41
N ASN A 74 7.19 -11.22 -2.31
CA ASN A 74 6.63 -10.39 -1.25
C ASN A 74 5.52 -9.46 -1.75
N ALA A 75 4.64 -9.91 -2.64
CA ALA A 75 3.56 -9.07 -3.15
C ALA A 75 2.51 -8.72 -2.07
N GLY A 76 2.33 -9.58 -1.07
CA GLY A 76 1.24 -9.46 -0.11
C GLY A 76 -0.14 -9.46 -0.78
N CYS A 77 -1.18 -9.08 -0.04
CA CYS A 77 -2.51 -8.88 -0.58
C CYS A 77 -2.75 -7.38 -0.79
N GLY A 78 -2.73 -6.98 -2.06
CA GLY A 78 -2.67 -5.59 -2.47
C GLY A 78 -3.94 -5.08 -3.13
N THR A 79 -4.20 -3.79 -2.92
CA THR A 79 -5.21 -2.99 -3.60
C THR A 79 -4.55 -1.79 -4.27
N LEU A 80 -4.87 -1.58 -5.56
CA LEU A 80 -4.49 -0.37 -6.28
C LEU A 80 -5.62 0.68 -6.22
N SER A 81 -5.29 1.91 -5.85
CA SER A 81 -6.24 3.02 -5.93
C SER A 81 -6.56 3.37 -7.39
N LYS A 82 -7.82 3.73 -7.66
CA LYS A 82 -8.23 4.23 -8.99
C LYS A 82 -7.95 5.73 -9.17
N SER A 83 -7.64 6.45 -8.09
CA SER A 83 -7.48 7.90 -8.12
C SER A 83 -6.04 8.29 -8.38
N THR A 84 -5.78 9.06 -9.44
CA THR A 84 -4.46 9.65 -9.68
C THR A 84 -4.08 10.74 -8.68
N LYS A 85 -5.02 11.14 -7.82
CA LYS A 85 -4.77 12.04 -6.68
C LYS A 85 -4.42 11.30 -5.40
N SER A 86 -4.25 9.98 -5.42
CA SER A 86 -3.89 9.18 -4.24
C SER A 86 -2.39 9.07 -3.98
N TYR A 87 -1.55 9.27 -5.02
CA TYR A 87 -0.10 9.15 -4.89
C TYR A 87 0.64 10.06 -5.89
N GLY A 88 1.93 10.25 -5.65
CA GLY A 88 2.85 10.83 -6.62
C GLY A 88 2.55 12.29 -6.96
N LYS A 89 2.85 12.65 -8.20
CA LYS A 89 2.70 14.03 -8.70
C LYS A 89 1.26 14.55 -8.58
N GLY A 90 0.26 13.70 -8.81
CA GLY A 90 -1.14 14.10 -8.76
C GLY A 90 -1.60 14.44 -7.33
N PHE A 91 -1.17 13.65 -6.35
CA PHE A 91 -1.39 13.94 -4.93
C PHE A 91 -0.71 15.24 -4.49
N ASN A 92 0.57 15.43 -4.82
CA ASN A 92 1.30 16.66 -4.46
C ASN A 92 0.70 17.91 -5.11
N ALA A 93 0.31 17.84 -6.39
CA ALA A 93 -0.30 18.95 -7.10
C ALA A 93 -1.68 19.34 -6.53
N ALA A 94 -2.35 18.42 -5.84
CA ALA A 94 -3.59 18.69 -5.13
C ALA A 94 -3.37 19.29 -3.72
N GLY A 95 -2.13 19.55 -3.32
CA GLY A 95 -1.78 20.04 -1.98
C GLY A 95 -1.63 18.94 -0.93
N GLY A 96 -1.51 17.67 -1.37
CA GLY A 96 -1.46 16.52 -0.48
C GLY A 96 -2.85 16.09 0.02
N GLY A 97 -2.89 15.46 1.19
CA GLY A 97 -4.11 14.91 1.78
C GLY A 97 -3.82 13.94 2.93
N PHE A 98 -4.87 13.30 3.42
CA PHE A 98 -4.80 12.35 4.53
C PHE A 98 -5.08 10.93 4.04
N HIS A 99 -4.38 9.96 4.61
CA HIS A 99 -4.71 8.54 4.54
C HIS A 99 -5.03 8.04 5.94
N SER A 100 -6.11 7.26 6.06
CA SER A 100 -6.70 6.78 7.32
C SER A 100 -7.26 5.37 7.18
#